data_AF-A0A7R9AC27-F1
#
_entry.id   AF-A0A7R9AC27-F1
#
_cell.length_a   1.000
_cell.length_b   1.000
_cell.length_c   1.000
_cell.angle_alpha   90.00
_cell.angle_beta   90.00
_cell.angle_gamma   90.00
#
_symmetry.space_group_name_H-M   'P 1'
#
loop_
_entity.id
_entity.type
_entity.pdbx_description
1 polymer ?
#
loop_
_entity_poly.entity_id
_entity_poly.type
_entity_poly.pdbx_seq_one_letter_code
_entity_poly.pdbx_strand_id
1 'polypeptide(L)'
;MMVRRVKKRRTAEKRPRTAFTAEQLSRLRKEFAENRYLTEKRRQDLARELRLNEAQIKIWFQNKRAKLKKLDGRGNGLALQLMAQGLYNHATVPSQDEDDSDS
;
A
#
# COMPACT_ATOMS: atom_id res chain seq x y z
N MET A 1 -8.78 -14.38 25.11
CA MET A 1 -8.99 -14.37 23.64
C MET A 1 -9.44 -12.98 23.21
N MET A 2 -8.65 -12.23 22.44
CA MET A 2 -9.10 -10.95 21.88
C MET A 2 -9.88 -11.22 20.59
N VAL A 3 -11.21 -11.28 20.71
CA VAL A 3 -12.11 -11.27 19.55
C VAL A 3 -11.88 -9.98 18.76
N ARG A 4 -11.22 -10.11 17.61
CA ARG A 4 -11.22 -9.03 16.62
C ARG A 4 -12.66 -8.83 16.19
N ARG A 5 -13.29 -7.77 16.69
CA ARG A 5 -14.61 -7.33 16.24
C ARG A 5 -14.54 -7.14 14.72
N VAL A 6 -15.12 -8.08 13.96
CA VAL A 6 -15.38 -7.90 12.53
C VAL A 6 -16.44 -6.82 12.45
N LYS A 7 -15.98 -5.56 12.45
CA LYS A 7 -16.85 -4.41 12.23
C LYS A 7 -17.26 -4.52 10.76
N LYS A 8 -18.39 -5.20 10.51
CA LYS A 8 -19.08 -5.28 9.22
C LYS A 8 -19.06 -3.87 8.66
N ARG A 9 -18.13 -3.60 7.74
CA ARG A 9 -18.02 -2.29 7.09
C ARG A 9 -19.31 -2.19 6.29
N ARG A 10 -20.32 -1.54 6.88
CA ARG A 10 -21.50 -1.10 6.14
C ARG A 10 -20.96 -0.51 4.85
N THR A 11 -21.52 -0.94 3.73
CA THR A 11 -21.31 -0.39 2.40
C THR A 11 -21.85 1.04 2.35
N ALA A 12 -21.41 1.90 3.28
CA ALA A 12 -21.58 3.33 3.23
C ALA A 12 -20.50 3.82 2.28
N GLU A 13 -20.92 4.13 1.06
CA GLU A 13 -20.21 4.98 0.09
C GLU A 13 -18.69 4.95 0.24
N LYS A 14 -18.08 3.82 -0.12
CA LYS A 14 -16.62 3.80 -0.30
C LYS A 14 -16.36 4.80 -1.42
N ARG A 15 -15.80 5.97 -1.09
CA ARG A 15 -15.34 6.97 -2.06
C ARG A 15 -14.70 6.23 -3.25
N PRO A 16 -15.07 6.55 -4.50
CA PRO A 16 -14.58 5.84 -5.67
C PRO A 16 -13.05 5.75 -5.61
N ARG A 17 -12.51 4.57 -5.94
CA ARG A 17 -11.05 4.38 -5.96
C ARG A 17 -10.50 5.30 -7.05
N THR A 18 -9.83 6.36 -6.62
CA THR A 18 -9.15 7.29 -7.50
C THR A 18 -7.70 6.82 -7.65
N ALA A 19 -7.27 6.61 -8.89
CA ALA A 19 -5.87 6.42 -9.20
C ALA A 19 -5.17 7.78 -9.26
N PHE A 20 -3.96 7.87 -8.72
CA PHE A 20 -3.11 9.05 -8.87
C PHE A 20 -2.37 9.00 -10.21
N THR A 21 -2.16 10.15 -10.84
CA THR A 21 -1.36 10.26 -12.06
C THR A 21 0.12 9.97 -11.78
N ALA A 22 0.89 9.68 -12.83
CA ALA A 22 2.32 9.44 -12.70
C ALA A 22 3.07 10.64 -12.08
N GLU A 23 2.70 11.86 -12.49
CA GLU A 23 3.25 13.11 -11.96
C GLU A 23 2.95 13.27 -10.47
N GLN A 24 1.69 13.07 -10.06
CA GLN A 24 1.29 13.12 -8.65
C GLN A 24 2.07 12.11 -7.81
N LEU A 25 2.24 10.88 -8.32
CA LEU A 25 3.02 9.85 -7.65
C LEU A 25 4.50 10.22 -7.55
N SER A 26 5.08 10.78 -8.60
CA SER A 26 6.48 11.24 -8.60
C SER A 26 6.72 12.26 -7.50
N ARG A 27 5.85 13.27 -7.43
CA ARG A 27 5.93 14.32 -6.41
C ARG A 27 5.79 13.81 -4.98
N LEU A 28 4.81 12.92 -4.75
CA LEU A 28 4.59 12.27 -3.46
C LEU A 28 5.78 11.39 -3.04
N ARG A 29 6.42 10.69 -4.01
CA ARG A 29 7.62 9.88 -3.75
C ARG A 29 8.81 10.74 -3.36
N LYS A 30 9.05 11.84 -4.07
CA LYS A 30 10.10 12.80 -3.73
C LYS A 30 9.93 13.31 -2.31
N GLU A 31 8.73 13.77 -1.97
CA GLU A 31 8.42 14.24 -0.62
C GLU A 31 8.64 13.16 0.44
N PHE A 32 8.22 11.93 0.18
CA PHE A 32 8.39 10.83 1.14
C PHE A 32 9.86 10.46 1.39
N ALA A 33 10.71 10.63 0.38
CA ALA A 33 12.15 10.43 0.50
C ALA A 33 12.80 11.49 1.40
N GLU A 34 12.35 12.74 1.29
CA GLU A 34 12.78 13.85 2.15
C GLU A 34 12.25 13.70 3.58
N ASN A 35 10.95 13.40 3.73
CA ASN A 35 10.31 13.21 5.03
C ASN A 35 9.22 12.14 5.00
N ARG A 36 9.40 11.07 5.78
CA ARG A 36 8.44 9.95 5.89
C ARG A 36 7.14 10.33 6.60
N TYR A 37 7.09 11.48 7.27
CA TYR A 37 5.93 11.98 8.01
C TYR A 37 5.61 13.43 7.63
N LEU A 38 4.35 13.71 7.30
CA LEU A 38 3.93 15.06 6.96
C LEU A 38 3.54 15.87 8.19
N THR A 39 3.94 17.14 8.20
CA THR A 39 3.32 18.17 9.02
C THR A 39 2.00 18.63 8.38
N GLU A 40 1.16 19.33 9.14
CA GLU A 40 -0.09 19.89 8.65
C GLU A 40 0.12 20.86 7.48
N LYS A 41 1.01 21.83 7.67
CA LYS A 41 1.37 22.81 6.63
C LYS A 41 1.81 22.11 5.34
N ARG A 42 2.68 21.10 5.45
CA ARG A 42 3.19 20.41 4.27
C ARG A 42 2.12 19.60 3.55
N ARG A 43 1.20 19.00 4.30
CA ARG A 43 0.03 18.29 3.75
C ARG A 43 -0.87 19.24 2.96
N GLN A 44 -1.12 20.45 3.47
CA GLN A 44 -1.90 21.49 2.77
C GLN A 44 -1.20 21.96 1.49
N ASP A 45 0.11 22.16 1.52
CA ASP A 45 0.88 22.58 0.35
C ASP A 45 0.79 21.54 -0.78
N LEU A 46 1.02 20.26 -0.46
CA LEU A 46 0.93 19.18 -1.44
C LEU A 46 -0.48 18.96 -1.97
N ALA A 47 -1.50 19.14 -1.13
CA ALA A 47 -2.90 19.06 -1.55
C ALA A 47 -3.21 20.12 -2.62
N ARG A 48 -2.74 21.37 -2.41
CA ARG A 48 -2.89 22.46 -3.38
C ARG A 48 -2.09 22.21 -4.66
N GLU A 49 -0.82 21.82 -4.52
CA GLU A 49 0.10 21.54 -5.64
C GLU A 49 -0.44 20.43 -6.55
N LEU A 50 -0.93 19.34 -5.96
CA LEU A 50 -1.34 18.14 -6.69
C LEU A 50 -2.84 18.11 -7.04
N ARG A 51 -3.60 19.14 -6.65
CA ARG A 51 -5.06 19.19 -6.77
C ARG A 51 -5.74 17.96 -6.15
N LEU A 52 -5.28 17.56 -4.97
CA LEU A 52 -5.79 16.42 -4.20
C LEU A 52 -6.32 16.88 -2.84
N ASN A 53 -7.20 16.10 -2.23
CA ASN A 53 -7.62 16.35 -0.85
C ASN A 53 -6.51 15.97 0.14
N GLU A 54 -6.37 16.74 1.22
CA GLU A 54 -5.42 16.43 2.31
C GLU A 54 -5.58 15.01 2.87
N ALA A 55 -6.81 14.50 2.89
CA ALA A 55 -7.11 13.13 3.29
C ALA A 55 -6.47 12.09 2.35
N GLN A 56 -6.46 12.33 1.04
CA GLN A 56 -5.82 11.45 0.06
C GLN A 56 -4.30 11.44 0.26
N ILE A 57 -3.70 12.62 0.48
CA ILE A 57 -2.27 12.75 0.81
C ILE A 57 -1.96 11.97 2.09
N LYS A 58 -2.75 12.17 3.16
CA LYS A 58 -2.59 11.46 4.45
C LYS A 58 -2.66 9.94 4.28
N ILE A 59 -3.67 9.44 3.56
CA ILE A 59 -3.86 8.00 3.31
C ILE A 59 -2.69 7.44 2.51
N TRP A 60 -2.21 8.16 1.49
CA TRP A 60 -1.08 7.71 0.69
C TRP A 60 0.19 7.56 1.55
N PHE A 61 0.50 8.54 2.40
CA PHE A 61 1.66 8.47 3.31
C PHE A 61 1.53 7.32 4.32
N GLN A 62 0.33 7.10 4.87
CA GLN A 62 0.06 5.96 5.76
C GLN A 62 0.29 4.63 5.04
N ASN A 63 -0.24 4.47 3.83
CA ASN A 63 -0.06 3.27 3.02
C ASN A 63 1.40 3.05 2.64
N LYS A 64 2.13 4.12 2.30
CA LYS A 64 3.55 4.06 1.96
C LYS A 64 4.39 3.59 3.15
N ARG A 65 4.16 4.13 4.35
CA ARG A 65 4.82 3.64 5.58
C ARG A 65 4.44 2.21 5.93
N ALA A 66 3.17 1.84 5.78
CA ALA A 66 2.72 0.46 6.01
C ALA A 66 3.42 -0.51 5.06
N LYS A 67 3.60 -0.14 3.78
CA LYS A 67 4.37 -0.94 2.82
C LYS A 67 5.84 -1.05 3.24
N LEU A 68 6.48 0.04 3.65
CA LEU A 68 7.86 0.02 4.14
C LEU A 68 8.01 -0.92 5.36
N LYS A 69 7.12 -0.80 6.35
CA LYS A 69 7.12 -1.68 7.54
C LYS A 69 6.93 -3.15 7.20
N LYS A 70 6.18 -3.46 6.14
CA LYS A 70 6.01 -4.84 5.65
C LYS A 70 7.28 -5.38 5.00
N LEU A 71 8.05 -4.52 4.32
CA LEU A 71 9.33 -4.88 3.71
C LEU A 71 10.42 -5.08 4.77
N ASP A 72 10.40 -4.32 5.88
CA ASP A 72 11.34 -4.45 7.01
C ASP A 72 11.14 -5.74 7.85
N GLY A 73 10.51 -6.78 7.30
CA GLY A 73 10.50 -8.15 7.84
C GLY A 73 9.64 -8.42 9.09
N ARG A 74 9.31 -7.40 9.88
CA ARG A 74 8.52 -7.56 11.13
C ARG A 74 7.00 -7.59 10.93
N GLY A 75 6.53 -7.44 9.69
CA GLY A 75 5.16 -7.00 9.39
C GLY A 75 4.14 -8.05 8.93
N ASN A 76 4.54 -9.31 8.72
CA ASN A 76 3.67 -10.32 8.14
C ASN A 76 3.62 -11.61 8.97
N GLY A 77 3.53 -11.52 10.30
CA GLY A 77 3.35 -12.71 11.16
C GLY A 77 2.18 -13.59 10.71
N LEU A 78 1.09 -12.99 10.19
CA LEU A 78 -0.04 -13.72 9.63
C LEU A 78 0.27 -14.41 8.30
N ALA A 79 1.01 -13.77 7.39
CA ALA A 79 1.36 -14.40 6.12
C ALA A 79 2.37 -15.53 6.32
N LEU A 80 3.32 -15.36 7.26
CA LEU A 80 4.25 -16.40 7.67
C LEU A 80 3.52 -17.58 8.33
N GLN A 81 2.55 -17.30 9.20
CA GLN A 81 1.72 -18.34 9.83
C GLN A 81 0.83 -19.06 8.80
N LEU A 82 0.24 -18.35 7.84
CA LEU A 82 -0.56 -18.96 6.78
C LEU A 82 0.29 -19.74 5.78
N MET A 83 1.54 -19.31 5.51
CA MET A 83 2.53 -20.10 4.77
C MET A 83 2.89 -21.39 5.53
N ALA A 84 3.17 -21.29 6.84
CA ALA A 84 3.46 -22.46 7.68
C ALA A 84 2.29 -23.45 7.77
N GLN A 85 1.05 -22.97 7.66
CA GLN A 85 -0.17 -23.80 7.65
C GLN A 85 -0.58 -24.29 6.25
N GLY A 86 0.19 -23.98 5.19
CA GLY A 86 -0.16 -24.38 3.82
C GLY A 86 -1.41 -23.70 3.24
N LEU A 87 -1.90 -22.63 3.89
CA LEU A 87 -3.12 -21.90 3.53
C LEU A 87 -2.85 -20.66 2.67
N TYR A 88 -1.58 -20.32 2.42
CA TYR A 88 -1.17 -19.16 1.63
C TYR A 88 -0.57 -19.60 0.29
N ASN A 89 -1.39 -19.64 -0.75
CA ASN A 89 -0.98 -20.05 -2.08
C ASN A 89 -0.32 -18.84 -2.78
N HIS A 90 1.01 -18.70 -2.66
CA HIS A 90 1.76 -17.61 -3.30
C HIS A 90 2.11 -17.90 -4.77
N ALA A 91 1.45 -18.83 -5.45
CA ALA A 91 1.64 -19.09 -6.87
C ALA A 91 1.17 -17.91 -7.74
N THR A 92 1.86 -16.77 -7.65
CA THR A 92 2.06 -15.88 -8.79
C THR A 92 3.06 -16.62 -9.66
N VAL A 93 2.56 -17.50 -10.52
CA VAL A 93 3.34 -18.15 -11.56
C VAL A 93 4.13 -17.03 -12.27
N PRO A 94 5.47 -17.03 -12.23
CA PRO A 94 6.21 -16.30 -13.24
C PRO A 94 5.90 -17.07 -14.52
N SER A 95 5.02 -16.52 -15.35
CA SER A 95 4.99 -16.87 -16.77
C SER A 95 6.33 -16.40 -17.33
N GLN A 96 7.36 -17.21 -17.11
CA GLN A 96 8.49 -17.30 -18.01
C GLN A 96 8.12 -18.42 -18.97
N ASP A 97 7.57 -18.00 -20.10
CA ASP A 97 7.91 -18.58 -21.38
C ASP A 97 9.46 -18.63 -21.53
N GLU A 98 9.98 -19.42 -22.48
CA GLU A 98 11.39 -19.80 -22.73
C GLU A 98 11.83 -21.04 -21.89
N ASP A 99 12.24 -22.19 -22.44
CA ASP A 99 12.69 -22.53 -23.79
C ASP A 99 12.58 -24.06 -23.96
N ASP A 100 11.94 -24.50 -25.05
CA ASP A 100 11.90 -25.87 -25.52
C ASP A 100 13.21 -26.10 -26.29
N SER A 101 14.16 -26.86 -25.72
CA SER A 101 15.33 -27.32 -26.48
C SER A 101 15.70 -28.75 -26.08
N ASP A 102 15.03 -29.64 -26.78
CA ASP A 102 15.37 -31.00 -27.23
C ASP A 102 16.77 -31.56 -26.90
N SER A 103 16.78 -32.82 -26.44
CA SER A 103 17.85 -33.80 -26.69
C SER A 103 17.22 -35.13 -27.07
#